data_AF-A0A9W3P6S0-F1
#
_entry.id   AF-A0A9W3P6S0-F1
#
_cell.length_a   1.000
_cell.length_b   1.000
_cell.length_c   1.000
_cell.angle_alpha   90.00
_cell.angle_beta   90.00
_cell.angle_gamma   90.00
#
_symmetry.space_group_name_H-M   'P 1'
#
loop_
_entity.id
_entity.type
_entity.pdbx_description
1 polymer ?
#
loop_
_entity_poly.entity_id
_entity_poly.type
_entity_poly.pdbx_seq_one_letter_code
_entity_poly.pdbx_strand_id
1 'polypeptide(L)'
;MTICKEEGCNSKQHAKGLCNTHYQKSRRNSLHTSRGICSVDTCNLPHYAKGYCNKHYQSRRMAKIVGDKPPKPRKVCKVEGCQLDHRVKGYCRKHYYQVKKHGRVLDKVLKVDYCIIEGCHRVREAKGYCPKHYQRVH
;
A
#
# COMPACT_ATOMS: atom_id res chain seq x y z
N MET A 1 -3.66 -40.30 -12.04
CA MET A 1 -3.27 -38.91 -11.66
C MET A 1 -1.77 -38.89 -11.48
N THR A 2 -1.06 -37.97 -12.13
CA THR A 2 0.40 -37.87 -11.98
C THR A 2 0.76 -37.08 -10.74
N ILE A 3 1.60 -37.67 -9.90
CA ILE A 3 2.13 -37.08 -8.67
C ILE A 3 3.51 -36.47 -8.93
N CYS A 4 3.94 -35.57 -8.05
CA CYS A 4 5.24 -34.92 -8.12
C CYS A 4 6.38 -35.95 -8.07
N LYS A 5 7.43 -35.72 -8.88
CA LYS A 5 8.64 -36.57 -8.94
C LYS A 5 9.57 -36.44 -7.74
N GLU A 6 9.31 -35.51 -6.82
CA GLU A 6 10.16 -35.27 -5.65
C GLU A 6 9.83 -36.31 -4.57
N GLU A 7 10.85 -36.93 -4.00
CA GLU A 7 10.67 -38.02 -3.01
C GLU A 7 9.85 -37.53 -1.82
N GLY A 8 8.82 -38.29 -1.45
CA GLY A 8 7.88 -37.93 -0.37
C GLY A 8 6.82 -36.89 -0.76
N CYS A 9 6.71 -36.48 -2.02
CA CYS A 9 5.71 -35.50 -2.45
C CYS A 9 4.49 -36.12 -3.14
N ASN A 10 3.38 -36.21 -2.41
CA ASN A 10 2.09 -36.71 -2.94
C ASN A 10 1.22 -35.62 -3.59
N SER A 11 1.78 -34.44 -3.87
CA SER A 11 1.03 -33.37 -4.54
C SER A 11 0.86 -33.64 -6.03
N LYS A 12 -0.27 -33.21 -6.60
CA LYS A 12 -0.54 -33.30 -8.04
C LYS A 12 0.53 -32.57 -8.85
N GLN A 13 1.03 -33.24 -9.89
CA GLN A 13 1.95 -32.65 -10.85
C GLN A 13 1.32 -31.43 -11.54
N HIS A 14 2.11 -30.36 -11.66
CA HIS A 14 1.75 -29.12 -12.33
C HIS A 14 2.49 -28.96 -13.67
N ALA A 15 3.83 -29.02 -13.67
CA ALA A 15 4.66 -28.89 -14.87
C ALA A 15 6.04 -29.53 -14.68
N LYS A 16 6.64 -30.04 -15.76
CA LYS A 16 7.98 -30.68 -15.77
C LYS A 16 8.16 -31.81 -14.73
N GLY A 17 7.12 -32.61 -14.48
CA GLY A 17 7.18 -33.67 -13.46
C GLY A 17 7.11 -33.18 -12.01
N LEU A 18 6.96 -31.87 -11.77
CA LEU A 18 6.95 -31.27 -10.43
C LEU A 18 5.55 -30.71 -10.11
N CYS A 19 5.17 -30.73 -8.82
CA CYS A 19 4.02 -29.97 -8.33
C CYS A 19 4.31 -28.47 -8.40
N ASN A 20 3.30 -27.61 -8.22
CA ASN A 20 3.48 -26.16 -8.37
C ASN A 20 4.58 -25.61 -7.44
N THR A 21 4.64 -26.04 -6.18
CA THR A 21 5.64 -25.57 -5.22
C THR A 21 7.06 -26.00 -5.62
N HIS A 22 7.27 -27.26 -5.98
CA HIS A 22 8.57 -27.77 -6.43
C HIS A 22 8.97 -27.19 -7.80
N TYR A 23 8.02 -26.98 -8.70
CA TYR A 23 8.25 -26.28 -9.97
C TYR A 23 8.72 -24.84 -9.75
N GLN A 24 8.08 -24.08 -8.84
CA GLN A 24 8.52 -22.72 -8.52
C GLN A 24 9.89 -22.70 -7.83
N LYS A 25 10.19 -23.66 -6.93
CA LYS A 25 11.52 -23.80 -6.31
C LYS A 25 12.60 -24.12 -7.35
N SER A 26 12.40 -25.13 -8.18
CA SER A 26 13.31 -25.52 -9.27
C SER A 26 13.52 -24.38 -10.26
N ARG A 27 12.45 -23.66 -10.62
CA ARG A 27 12.54 -22.45 -11.45
C ARG A 27 13.41 -21.39 -10.78
N ARG A 28 13.17 -21.06 -9.50
CA ARG A 28 13.94 -20.07 -8.73
C ARG A 28 15.42 -20.45 -8.61
N ASN A 29 15.75 -21.74 -8.46
CA ASN A 29 17.15 -22.19 -8.40
C ASN A 29 17.83 -22.17 -9.77
N SER A 30 17.10 -22.51 -10.84
CA SER A 30 17.57 -22.42 -12.24
C SER A 30 17.73 -20.98 -12.75
N LEU A 31 17.37 -19.96 -11.95
CA LEU A 31 17.53 -18.55 -12.29
C LEU A 31 18.93 -18.00 -12.00
N HIS A 32 19.81 -18.79 -11.37
CA HIS A 32 21.16 -18.38 -10.96
C HIS A 32 22.29 -18.89 -11.86
N THR A 33 22.01 -19.77 -12.81
CA THR A 33 23.01 -20.27 -13.76
C THR A 33 22.83 -19.57 -15.11
N SER A 34 23.81 -18.73 -15.47
CA SER A 34 23.98 -18.05 -16.79
C SER A 34 23.16 -16.79 -17.12
N ARG A 35 22.75 -15.98 -16.13
CA ARG A 35 22.43 -14.57 -16.44
C ARG A 35 23.74 -13.79 -16.43
N GLY A 36 24.11 -13.23 -17.59
CA GLY A 36 25.29 -12.36 -17.70
C GLY A 36 25.29 -11.22 -16.68
N ILE A 37 26.37 -10.47 -16.59
CA ILE A 37 26.45 -9.31 -15.71
C ILE A 37 25.78 -8.11 -16.39
N CYS A 38 25.33 -7.14 -15.61
CA CYS A 38 24.84 -5.88 -16.13
C CYS A 38 25.87 -5.21 -17.06
N SER A 39 25.44 -4.76 -18.23
CA SER A 39 26.25 -4.03 -19.22
C SER A 39 26.58 -2.58 -18.83
N VAL A 40 26.43 -2.20 -17.56
CA VAL A 40 26.80 -0.87 -17.09
C VAL A 40 28.17 -1.00 -16.45
N ASP A 41 29.14 -0.23 -16.94
CA ASP A 41 30.47 -0.18 -16.38
C ASP A 41 30.38 0.10 -14.88
N THR A 42 31.14 -0.65 -14.08
CA THR A 42 31.08 -0.68 -12.61
C THR A 42 29.86 -1.36 -11.96
N CYS A 43 29.00 -2.06 -12.71
CA CYS A 43 27.85 -2.80 -12.15
C CYS A 43 27.99 -4.32 -12.26
N ASN A 44 28.30 -4.98 -11.15
CA ASN A 44 28.41 -6.44 -11.08
C ASN A 44 27.11 -7.17 -10.72
N LEU A 45 25.96 -6.51 -10.88
CA LEU A 45 24.66 -7.12 -10.56
C LEU A 45 24.20 -8.06 -11.68
N PRO A 46 23.44 -9.13 -11.35
CA PRO A 46 22.91 -10.05 -12.34
C PRO A 46 22.03 -9.34 -13.37
N HIS A 47 22.22 -9.71 -14.64
CA HIS A 47 21.35 -9.32 -15.74
C HIS A 47 19.91 -9.73 -15.48
N TYR A 48 19.00 -8.78 -15.62
CA TYR A 48 17.58 -8.98 -15.49
C TYR A 48 16.91 -9.06 -16.87
N ALA A 49 17.15 -8.06 -17.72
CA ALA A 49 16.62 -7.98 -19.08
C ALA A 49 17.41 -6.99 -19.94
N LYS A 50 17.50 -7.25 -21.25
CA LYS A 50 18.10 -6.35 -22.26
C LYS A 50 19.54 -5.88 -21.97
N GLY A 51 20.33 -6.67 -21.26
CA GLY A 51 21.71 -6.30 -20.88
C GLY A 51 21.81 -5.72 -19.48
N TYR A 52 20.70 -5.33 -18.85
CA TYR A 52 20.74 -4.53 -17.62
C TYR A 52 20.26 -5.33 -16.41
N CYS A 53 20.83 -5.03 -15.24
CA CYS A 53 20.26 -5.45 -13.96
C CYS A 53 18.90 -4.78 -13.74
N ASN A 54 18.13 -5.27 -12.77
CA ASN A 54 16.78 -4.77 -12.53
C ASN A 54 16.74 -3.25 -12.30
N LYS A 55 17.68 -2.72 -11.50
CA LYS A 55 17.81 -1.29 -11.22
C LYS A 55 18.07 -0.49 -12.50
N HIS A 56 19.11 -0.84 -13.26
CA HIS A 56 19.46 -0.12 -14.49
C HIS A 56 18.40 -0.25 -15.59
N TYR A 57 17.73 -1.40 -15.68
CA TYR A 57 16.61 -1.60 -16.59
C TYR A 57 15.44 -0.65 -16.25
N GLN A 58 15.09 -0.56 -14.97
CA GLN A 58 14.00 0.33 -14.52
C GLN A 58 14.38 1.79 -14.68
N SER A 59 15.59 2.21 -14.32
CA SER A 59 16.08 3.58 -14.52
C SER A 59 16.02 3.98 -16.00
N ARG A 60 16.52 3.14 -16.91
CA ARG A 60 16.44 3.40 -18.36
C ARG A 60 14.99 3.47 -18.86
N ARG A 61 14.12 2.59 -18.37
CA ARG A 61 12.69 2.61 -18.72
C ARG A 61 12.02 3.89 -18.22
N MET A 62 12.34 4.33 -17.00
CA MET A 62 11.79 5.56 -16.43
C MET A 62 12.31 6.80 -17.15
N ALA A 63 13.61 6.86 -17.50
CA ALA A 63 14.18 7.96 -18.28
C ALA A 63 13.53 8.11 -19.67
N LYS A 64 13.09 7.01 -20.30
CA LYS A 64 12.32 7.08 -21.56
C LYS A 64 10.89 7.57 -21.38
N ILE A 65 10.29 7.40 -20.19
CA ILE A 65 8.91 7.80 -19.88
C ILE A 65 8.86 9.24 -19.39
N VAL A 66 9.84 9.61 -18.58
CA VAL A 66 10.06 10.94 -18.01
C VAL A 66 11.14 11.60 -18.87
N GLY A 67 10.78 12.04 -20.08
CA GLY A 67 11.60 13.04 -20.77
C GLY A 67 11.62 14.36 -19.98
N ASP A 68 12.12 15.45 -20.58
CA ASP A 68 12.18 16.81 -20.00
C ASP A 68 10.80 17.46 -19.74
N LYS A 69 9.77 16.67 -19.41
CA LYS A 69 8.48 17.20 -18.99
C LYS A 69 8.59 17.71 -17.56
N PRO A 70 8.23 18.97 -17.31
CA PRO A 70 8.21 19.50 -15.95
C PRO A 70 7.27 18.65 -15.08
N PRO A 71 7.58 18.51 -13.77
CA PRO A 71 6.72 17.78 -12.86
C PRO A 71 5.31 18.37 -12.88
N LYS A 72 4.30 17.50 -12.98
CA LYS A 72 2.90 17.94 -12.95
C LYS A 72 2.62 18.64 -11.61
N PRO A 73 1.86 19.75 -11.60
CA PRO A 73 1.52 20.45 -10.37
C PRO A 73 0.81 19.49 -9.40
N ARG A 74 1.22 19.52 -8.12
CA ARG A 74 0.54 18.78 -7.05
C ARG A 74 -0.86 19.32 -6.92
N LYS A 75 -1.83 18.41 -6.83
CA LYS A 75 -3.23 18.78 -6.64
C LYS A 75 -3.64 18.32 -5.25
N VAL A 76 -4.07 19.26 -4.41
CA VAL A 76 -4.48 18.99 -3.03
C VAL A 76 -5.92 18.46 -2.96
N CYS A 77 -6.25 17.86 -1.82
CA CYS A 77 -7.59 17.41 -1.49
C CYS A 77 -8.59 18.59 -1.48
N LYS A 78 -9.81 18.34 -1.95
CA LYS A 78 -10.92 19.30 -1.93
C LYS A 78 -11.50 19.57 -0.54
N VAL A 79 -11.13 18.79 0.48
CA VAL A 79 -11.66 18.96 1.84
C VAL A 79 -10.91 20.10 2.52
N GLU A 80 -11.66 21.10 2.99
CA GLU A 80 -11.10 22.23 3.73
C GLU A 80 -10.26 21.75 4.92
N GLY A 81 -9.07 22.32 5.08
CA GLY A 81 -8.10 21.90 6.10
C GLY A 81 -7.32 20.63 5.77
N CYS A 82 -7.54 19.97 4.63
CA CYS A 82 -6.77 18.79 4.22
C CYS A 82 -5.63 19.15 3.26
N GLN A 83 -4.39 19.04 3.74
CA GLN A 83 -3.18 19.32 2.94
C GLN A 83 -2.64 18.09 2.18
N LEU A 84 -3.39 16.98 2.16
CA LEU A 84 -2.96 15.75 1.48
C LEU A 84 -3.17 15.86 -0.04
N ASP A 85 -2.28 15.24 -0.80
CA ASP A 85 -2.41 15.11 -2.25
C ASP A 85 -3.71 14.37 -2.62
N HIS A 86 -4.45 14.92 -3.57
CA HIS A 86 -5.59 14.20 -4.15
C HIS A 86 -5.10 13.02 -4.98
N ARG A 87 -5.88 11.94 -4.94
CA ARG A 87 -5.63 10.77 -5.80
C ARG A 87 -6.76 10.54 -6.78
N VAL A 88 -8.01 10.69 -6.34
CA VAL A 88 -9.18 10.29 -7.13
C VAL A 88 -10.31 11.30 -6.90
N LYS A 89 -10.93 11.77 -7.98
CA LYS A 89 -12.08 12.71 -7.96
C LYS A 89 -11.86 13.98 -7.11
N GLY A 90 -10.61 14.41 -6.94
CA GLY A 90 -10.25 15.58 -6.14
C GLY A 90 -10.13 15.32 -4.62
N TYR A 91 -10.22 14.07 -4.17
CA TYR A 91 -10.07 13.70 -2.76
C TYR A 91 -8.76 12.95 -2.50
N CYS A 92 -8.21 13.11 -1.29
CA CYS A 92 -7.17 12.21 -0.79
C CYS A 92 -7.73 10.79 -0.60
N ARG A 93 -6.87 9.79 -0.39
CA ARG A 93 -7.31 8.39 -0.23
C ARG A 93 -8.34 8.21 0.90
N LYS A 94 -8.14 8.89 2.04
CA LYS A 94 -9.04 8.82 3.21
C LYS A 94 -10.42 9.40 2.88
N HIS A 95 -10.46 10.62 2.35
CA HIS A 95 -11.72 11.29 2.00
C HIS A 95 -12.44 10.61 0.85
N TYR A 96 -11.71 10.11 -0.15
CA TYR A 96 -12.31 9.32 -1.22
C TYR A 96 -12.98 8.05 -0.67
N TYR A 97 -12.35 7.36 0.29
CA TYR A 97 -12.95 6.18 0.92
C TYR A 97 -14.21 6.53 1.71
N GLN A 98 -14.21 7.64 2.45
CA GLN A 98 -15.40 8.13 3.16
C GLN A 98 -16.54 8.43 2.18
N VAL A 99 -16.26 9.17 1.10
CA VAL A 99 -17.25 9.47 0.05
C VAL A 99 -17.75 8.20 -0.62
N LYS A 100 -16.87 7.24 -0.92
CA LYS A 100 -17.26 5.96 -1.53
C LYS A 100 -18.16 5.13 -0.61
N LYS A 101 -17.89 5.12 0.69
CA LYS A 101 -18.61 4.29 1.67
C LYS A 101 -19.90 4.94 2.18
N HIS A 102 -19.90 6.26 2.34
CA HIS A 102 -20.97 7.00 3.03
C HIS A 102 -21.62 8.08 2.16
N GLY A 103 -21.21 8.25 0.90
CA GLY A 103 -21.70 9.29 0.00
C GLY A 103 -21.22 10.71 0.34
N ARG A 104 -20.54 10.90 1.48
CA ARG A 104 -20.05 12.20 1.97
C ARG A 104 -18.74 12.09 2.75
N VAL A 105 -18.02 13.20 2.86
CA VAL A 105 -16.87 13.34 3.78
C VAL A 105 -17.40 13.50 5.20
N LEU A 106 -16.89 12.69 6.13
CA LEU A 106 -17.32 12.67 7.53
C LEU A 106 -16.43 13.50 8.46
N ASP A 107 -15.33 14.07 7.95
CA ASP A 107 -14.47 14.98 8.73
C ASP A 107 -15.20 16.34 8.91
N LYS A 108 -16.28 16.36 9.69
CA LYS A 108 -16.75 17.53 10.43
C LYS A 108 -16.23 17.35 11.86
N VAL A 109 -15.57 18.39 12.37
CA VAL A 109 -15.11 18.52 13.77
C VAL A 109 -16.11 17.82 14.69
N LEU A 110 -15.68 16.76 15.39
CA LEU A 110 -16.46 16.23 16.49
C LEU A 110 -16.68 17.41 17.45
N LYS A 111 -17.89 17.96 17.50
CA LYS A 111 -18.28 18.87 18.58
C LYS A 111 -18.32 18.02 19.84
N VAL A 112 -17.16 17.87 20.47
CA VAL A 112 -17.04 17.19 21.75
C VAL A 112 -17.55 18.19 22.79
N ASP A 113 -18.77 18.00 23.24
CA ASP A 113 -19.31 18.79 24.34
C ASP A 113 -18.71 18.30 25.66
N TYR A 114 -18.22 19.24 26.47
CA TYR A 114 -17.65 18.95 27.78
C TYR A 114 -18.73 19.00 28.88
N CYS A 115 -18.39 18.43 30.03
CA CYS A 115 -19.20 18.45 31.23
C CYS A 115 -19.49 19.90 31.67
N ILE A 116 -20.72 20.18 32.09
CA ILE A 116 -21.15 21.52 32.54
C ILE A 116 -20.56 21.95 33.90
N ILE A 117 -19.80 21.08 34.57
CA ILE A 117 -19.20 21.37 35.87
C ILE A 117 -17.91 22.15 35.63
N GLU A 118 -17.80 23.33 36.22
CA GLU A 118 -16.59 24.16 36.12
C GLU A 118 -15.35 23.38 36.59
N GLY A 119 -14.29 23.41 35.77
CA GLY A 119 -13.07 22.62 36.00
C GLY A 119 -13.13 21.16 35.53
N CYS A 120 -14.25 20.69 34.96
CA CYS A 120 -14.35 19.32 34.44
C CYS A 120 -14.17 19.23 32.92
N HIS A 121 -12.99 18.81 32.48
CA HIS A 121 -12.66 18.62 31.05
C HIS A 121 -13.05 17.24 30.47
N ARG A 122 -13.95 16.51 31.13
CA ARG A 122 -14.45 15.22 30.60
C ARG A 122 -15.58 15.44 29.61
N VAL A 123 -15.64 14.58 28.60
CA VAL A 123 -16.70 14.57 27.59
C VAL A 123 -18.05 14.27 28.26
N ARG A 124 -19.08 15.00 27.84
CA ARG A 124 -20.47 14.80 28.23
C ARG A 124 -21.00 13.49 27.68
N GLU A 125 -21.72 12.74 28.51
CA GLU A 125 -22.35 11.47 28.10
C GLU A 125 -23.88 11.57 28.14
N ALA A 126 -24.45 12.18 29.19
CA ALA A 126 -25.90 12.35 29.32
C ALA A 126 -26.25 13.61 30.14
N LYS A 127 -27.36 14.28 29.75
CA LYS A 127 -27.95 15.45 30.45
C LYS A 127 -26.96 16.56 30.83
N GLY A 128 -25.91 16.79 30.04
CA GLY A 128 -24.92 17.83 30.33
C GLY A 128 -23.69 17.37 31.13
N TYR A 129 -23.71 16.16 31.69
CA TYR A 129 -22.67 15.68 32.61
C TYR A 129 -21.77 14.60 32.00
N CYS A 130 -20.53 14.51 32.47
CA CYS A 130 -19.66 13.34 32.25
C CYS A 130 -20.16 12.15 33.09
N PRO A 131 -19.79 10.89 32.77
CA PRO A 131 -20.27 9.71 33.50
C PRO A 131 -20.09 9.79 35.03
N LYS A 132 -18.96 10.33 35.50
CA LYS A 132 -18.72 10.52 36.95
C LYS A 132 -19.65 11.54 37.61
N HIS A 133 -20.00 12.62 36.90
CA HIS A 133 -20.90 13.64 37.45
C HIS A 133 -22.36 13.23 37.28
N TYR A 134 -22.69 12.49 36.23
CA TYR A 134 -24.04 11.93 36.05
C TYR A 134 -24.44 11.03 37.22
N GLN A 135 -23.56 10.11 37.64
CA GLN A 135 -23.76 9.21 38.80
C GLN A 135 -23.79 9.89 40.17
N ARG A 136 -23.47 11.18 40.23
CA ARG A 136 -23.48 11.95 41.49
C ARG A 136 -24.68 12.90 41.56
N VAL A 137 -25.30 13.18 40.42
CA VAL A 137 -26.48 14.05 40.28
C VAL A 137 -27.77 13.22 40.20
N HIS A 138 -27.67 11.92 39.88
CA HIS A 138 -28.71 10.91 39.91
C HIS A 138 -28.23 9.68 40.66
#